data_AF-A0A383CW72-F1
#
_entry.id   AF-A0A383CW72-F1
#
_cell.length_a   1.000
_cell.length_b   1.000
_cell.length_c   1.000
_cell.angle_alpha   90.00
_cell.angle_beta   90.00
_cell.angle_gamma   90.00
#
_symmetry.space_group_name_H-M   'P 1'
#
loop_
_entity.id
_entity.type
_entity.pdbx_description
1 polymer ?
#
loop_
_entity_poly.entity_id
_entity_poly.type
_entity_poly.pdbx_seq_one_letter_code
_entity_poly.pdbx_strand_id
1 'polypeptide(L)'
;YGSEFVYCILGLTVISLVYNLEPFRLKTKPGLDIACNGLSLGLLIPLAAWSINQPLLDFPRLYFFATLCYLMALYCPTIAVDTDFDRKSGVRTFATKFGAVPTMRLSWLFTIVGASTLIYCGIQEIFPWNYKLLVWTGWILPIEIIIHYIYLPINSQPSYDTVAKGSIILATVEAVATLFFFIIFLDLIPID
;
A
#
# COMPACT_ATOMS: atom_id res chain seq x y z
N TYR A 1 12.57 -21.11 5.58
CA TYR A 1 12.81 -19.82 6.27
C TYR A 1 14.05 -19.11 5.73
N GLY A 2 15.27 -19.48 6.14
CA GLY A 2 16.48 -18.74 5.71
C GLY A 2 16.69 -18.58 4.19
N SER A 3 16.40 -19.63 3.40
CA SER A 3 16.49 -19.56 1.93
C SER A 3 15.37 -18.73 1.28
N GLU A 4 14.15 -18.77 1.83
CA GLU A 4 13.00 -18.00 1.35
C GLU A 4 13.21 -16.50 1.54
N PHE A 5 13.75 -16.11 2.69
CA PHE A 5 14.20 -14.73 2.93
C PHE A 5 15.18 -14.28 1.85
N VAL A 6 16.20 -15.09 1.56
CA VAL A 6 17.19 -14.80 0.52
C VAL A 6 16.51 -14.66 -0.85
N TYR A 7 15.53 -15.50 -1.19
CA TYR A 7 14.77 -15.36 -2.44
C TYR A 7 14.00 -14.03 -2.51
N CYS A 8 13.38 -13.60 -1.42
CA CYS A 8 12.71 -12.29 -1.38
C CYS A 8 13.71 -11.14 -1.57
N ILE A 9 14.87 -11.17 -0.90
CA ILE A 9 15.91 -10.15 -1.06
C ILE A 9 16.51 -10.13 -2.47
N LEU A 10 16.75 -11.30 -3.07
CA LEU A 10 17.19 -11.42 -4.46
C LEU A 10 16.13 -10.86 -5.42
N GLY A 11 14.85 -11.17 -5.20
CA GLY A 11 13.73 -10.61 -5.95
C GLY A 11 13.70 -9.08 -5.85
N LEU A 12 13.85 -8.51 -4.66
CA LEU A 12 13.93 -7.06 -4.45
C LEU A 12 15.09 -6.43 -5.20
N THR A 13 16.25 -7.09 -5.19
CA THR A 13 17.44 -6.64 -5.91
C THR A 13 17.20 -6.66 -7.41
N VAL A 14 16.63 -7.74 -7.94
CA VAL A 14 16.27 -7.85 -9.36
C VAL A 14 15.29 -6.74 -9.76
N ILE A 15 14.21 -6.52 -8.98
CA ILE A 15 13.26 -5.45 -9.23
C ILE A 15 13.97 -4.09 -9.23
N SER A 16 14.82 -3.81 -8.24
CA SER A 16 15.58 -2.55 -8.14
C SER A 16 16.46 -2.32 -9.36
N LEU A 17 17.15 -3.36 -9.85
CA LEU A 17 17.98 -3.29 -11.05
C LEU A 17 17.14 -2.98 -12.29
N VAL A 18 16.10 -3.77 -12.58
CA VAL A 18 15.28 -3.56 -13.79
C VAL A 18 14.45 -2.27 -13.72
N TYR A 19 14.10 -1.82 -12.53
CA TYR A 19 13.39 -0.56 -12.31
C TYR A 19 14.25 0.65 -12.66
N ASN A 20 15.54 0.62 -12.34
CA ASN A 20 16.43 1.78 -12.48
C ASN A 20 17.33 1.76 -13.71
N LEU A 21 17.81 0.60 -14.15
CA LEU A 21 18.86 0.47 -15.17
C LEU A 21 18.29 0.23 -16.56
N GLU A 22 19.01 0.72 -17.57
CA GLU A 22 18.77 0.36 -18.97
C GLU A 22 19.13 -1.12 -19.24
N PRO A 23 18.48 -1.78 -20.21
CA PRO A 23 17.48 -1.25 -21.15
C PRO A 23 16.04 -1.24 -20.61
N PHE A 24 15.80 -1.77 -19.39
CA PHE A 24 14.44 -1.97 -18.89
C PHE A 24 13.85 -0.68 -18.32
N ARG A 25 14.55 -0.04 -17.39
CA ARG A 25 14.21 1.22 -16.70
C ARG A 25 12.71 1.33 -16.41
N LEU A 26 12.15 0.31 -15.74
CA LEU A 26 10.69 0.14 -15.60
C LEU A 26 10.00 1.33 -14.91
N LYS A 27 10.73 2.11 -14.11
CA LYS A 27 10.23 3.36 -13.49
C LYS A 27 9.72 4.40 -14.49
N THR A 28 10.13 4.31 -15.76
CA THR A 28 9.66 5.19 -16.83
C THR A 28 8.70 4.48 -17.79
N LYS A 29 8.07 3.39 -17.36
CA LYS A 29 7.07 2.66 -18.14
C LYS A 29 5.71 2.71 -17.42
N PRO A 30 4.68 3.30 -18.04
CA PRO A 30 3.38 3.50 -17.40
C PRO A 30 2.75 2.19 -16.93
N GLY A 31 2.40 2.11 -15.66
CA GLY A 31 1.83 0.94 -15.00
C GLY A 31 2.89 -0.02 -14.43
N LEU A 32 4.06 -0.12 -15.06
CA LEU A 32 5.18 -0.90 -14.52
C LEU A 32 5.90 -0.18 -13.39
N ASP A 33 5.84 1.15 -13.38
CA ASP A 33 6.24 1.99 -12.24
C ASP A 33 5.45 1.61 -10.98
N ILE A 34 4.12 1.59 -11.07
CA ILE A 34 3.22 1.17 -9.98
C ILE A 34 3.45 -0.31 -9.63
N ALA A 35 3.46 -1.20 -10.62
CA ALA A 35 3.61 -2.63 -10.39
C ALA A 35 4.94 -2.98 -9.69
N CYS A 36 6.06 -2.34 -10.07
CA CYS A 36 7.34 -2.58 -9.41
C CYS A 36 7.34 -2.13 -7.95
N ASN A 37 6.73 -0.99 -7.63
CA ASN A 37 6.59 -0.52 -6.25
C ASN A 37 5.64 -1.43 -5.44
N GLY A 38 4.55 -1.91 -6.06
CA GLY A 38 3.62 -2.85 -5.43
C GLY A 38 4.25 -4.21 -5.15
N LEU A 39 5.01 -4.75 -6.11
CA LEU A 39 5.73 -6.01 -5.95
C LEU A 39 6.90 -5.91 -4.99
N SER A 40 7.59 -4.77 -4.92
CA SER A 40 8.70 -4.62 -3.98
C SER A 40 8.18 -4.34 -2.56
N LEU A 41 7.58 -3.17 -2.35
CA LEU A 41 7.16 -2.71 -1.04
C LEU A 41 5.95 -3.48 -0.52
N GLY A 42 5.00 -3.80 -1.40
CA GLY A 42 3.75 -4.44 -1.03
C GLY A 42 3.77 -5.95 -1.03
N LEU A 43 4.77 -6.59 -1.64
CA LEU A 43 4.90 -8.05 -1.70
C LEU A 43 6.18 -8.57 -1.08
N LEU A 44 7.32 -8.28 -1.68
CA LEU A 44 8.55 -8.96 -1.29
C LEU A 44 9.07 -8.51 0.07
N ILE A 45 8.86 -7.27 0.50
CA ILE A 45 9.26 -6.82 1.85
C ILE A 45 8.46 -7.53 2.96
N PRO A 46 7.10 -7.51 2.95
CA PRO A 46 6.32 -8.26 3.93
C PRO A 46 6.63 -9.76 3.93
N LEU A 47 6.78 -10.36 2.75
CA LEU A 47 7.14 -11.77 2.62
C LEU A 47 8.53 -12.08 3.16
N ALA A 48 9.52 -11.21 2.93
CA ALA A 48 10.85 -11.35 3.52
C ALA A 48 10.75 -11.37 5.05
N ALA A 49 10.06 -10.40 5.66
CA ALA A 49 9.89 -10.33 7.10
C ALA A 49 9.18 -11.57 7.67
N TRP A 50 8.11 -12.04 7.01
CA TRP A 50 7.39 -13.26 7.38
C TRP A 50 8.27 -14.52 7.30
N SER A 51 9.06 -14.63 6.23
CA SER A 51 9.91 -15.79 5.95
C SER A 51 11.02 -16.03 6.96
N ILE A 52 11.27 -15.08 7.87
CA ILE A 52 12.20 -15.24 8.99
C ILE A 52 11.73 -16.39 9.90
N ASN A 53 10.42 -16.49 10.15
CA ASN A 53 9.86 -17.43 11.12
C ASN A 53 8.79 -18.37 10.55
N GLN A 54 8.25 -18.08 9.36
CA GLN A 54 7.08 -18.77 8.81
C GLN A 54 7.26 -19.09 7.31
N PRO A 55 6.61 -20.15 6.75
CA PRO A 55 6.72 -20.46 5.33
C PRO A 55 6.05 -19.39 4.46
N LEU A 56 6.59 -19.11 3.26
CA LEU A 56 6.00 -18.08 2.37
C LEU A 56 4.55 -18.39 1.97
N LEU A 57 4.25 -19.68 1.75
CA LEU A 57 2.93 -20.12 1.30
C LEU A 57 1.83 -19.96 2.36
N ASP A 58 2.24 -19.81 3.62
CA ASP A 58 1.35 -19.63 4.77
C ASP A 58 1.02 -18.16 5.01
N PHE A 59 1.60 -17.22 4.24
CA PHE A 59 1.26 -15.82 4.36
C PHE A 59 -0.23 -15.61 4.04
N PRO A 60 -1.00 -14.90 4.89
CA PRO A 60 -2.45 -14.79 4.70
C PRO A 60 -2.80 -13.95 3.46
N ARG A 61 -3.31 -14.61 2.42
CA ARG A 61 -3.42 -14.06 1.05
C ARG A 61 -4.28 -12.81 0.93
N LEU A 62 -5.38 -12.71 1.69
CA LEU A 62 -6.26 -11.54 1.63
C LEU A 62 -5.71 -10.36 2.41
N TYR A 63 -5.10 -10.61 3.56
CA TYR A 63 -4.36 -9.57 4.29
C TYR A 63 -3.21 -9.03 3.43
N PHE A 64 -2.50 -9.93 2.77
CA PHE A 64 -1.45 -9.62 1.82
C PHE A 64 -1.92 -8.71 0.68
N PHE A 65 -3.06 -9.06 0.07
CA PHE A 65 -3.69 -8.26 -0.97
C PHE A 65 -4.08 -6.87 -0.45
N ALA A 66 -4.63 -6.78 0.76
CA ALA A 66 -4.96 -5.49 1.38
C ALA A 66 -3.71 -4.61 1.58
N THR A 67 -2.61 -5.17 2.10
CA THR A 67 -1.32 -4.44 2.25
C THR A 67 -0.83 -3.89 0.91
N LEU A 68 -0.91 -4.70 -0.16
CA LEU A 68 -0.55 -4.24 -1.50
C LEU A 68 -1.45 -3.09 -1.95
N CYS A 69 -2.76 -3.16 -1.73
CA CYS A 69 -3.69 -2.07 -2.05
C CYS A 69 -3.33 -0.78 -1.30
N TYR A 70 -3.14 -0.82 0.02
CA TYR A 70 -2.79 0.39 0.79
C TYR A 70 -1.47 1.03 0.34
N LEU A 71 -0.45 0.22 0.03
CA LEU A 71 0.80 0.77 -0.50
C LEU A 71 0.64 1.42 -1.86
N MET A 72 -0.20 0.86 -2.74
CA MET A 72 -0.52 1.50 -4.02
C MET A 72 -1.38 2.75 -3.84
N ALA A 73 -2.27 2.77 -2.85
CA ALA A 73 -3.00 3.96 -2.46
C ALA A 73 -2.05 5.09 -2.03
N LEU A 74 -0.98 4.80 -1.28
CA LEU A 74 0.00 5.80 -0.86
C LEU A 74 1.01 6.19 -1.95
N TYR A 75 1.34 5.28 -2.87
CA TYR A 75 2.29 5.55 -3.96
C TYR A 75 1.67 6.38 -5.10
N CYS A 76 0.42 6.16 -5.46
CA CYS A 76 -0.22 6.90 -6.56
C CYS A 76 -0.19 8.44 -6.39
N PRO A 77 -0.44 9.03 -5.20
CA PRO A 77 -0.31 10.46 -4.97
C PRO A 77 1.10 11.00 -5.19
N THR A 78 2.15 10.23 -4.85
CA THR A 78 3.54 10.67 -5.01
C THR A 78 3.92 10.82 -6.47
N ILE A 79 3.43 9.94 -7.35
CA ILE A 79 3.64 10.10 -8.80
C ILE A 79 2.66 11.11 -9.43
N ALA A 80 1.49 11.33 -8.83
CA ALA A 80 0.50 12.28 -9.34
C ALA A 80 0.98 13.73 -9.17
N VAL A 81 1.60 14.08 -8.04
CA VAL A 81 2.17 15.42 -7.82
C VAL A 81 3.30 15.73 -8.81
N ASP A 82 4.10 14.72 -9.18
CA ASP A 82 5.25 14.87 -10.07
C ASP A 82 4.88 14.93 -11.57
N THR A 83 3.59 14.81 -11.92
CA THR A 83 3.12 14.69 -13.32
C THR A 83 3.72 15.73 -14.27
N ASP A 84 3.70 17.01 -13.90
CA ASP A 84 4.18 18.09 -14.79
C ASP A 84 5.70 18.12 -14.89
N PHE A 85 6.39 17.82 -13.80
CA PHE A 85 7.86 17.77 -13.76
C PHE A 85 8.39 16.60 -14.59
N ASP A 86 7.80 15.41 -14.40
CA ASP A 86 8.15 14.20 -15.14
C ASP A 86 7.88 14.36 -16.63
N ARG A 87 6.75 14.97 -16.99
CA ARG A 87 6.41 15.26 -18.40
C ARG A 87 7.43 16.17 -19.05
N LYS A 88 7.86 17.25 -18.37
CA LYS A 88 8.92 18.16 -18.86
C LYS A 88 10.27 17.46 -19.00
N SER A 89 10.54 16.49 -18.14
CA SER A 89 11.78 15.70 -18.13
C SER A 89 11.76 14.50 -19.10
N GLY A 90 10.68 14.33 -19.89
CA GLY A 90 10.52 13.23 -20.83
C GLY A 90 10.30 11.85 -20.16
N VAL A 91 10.00 11.83 -18.86
CA VAL A 91 9.73 10.61 -18.10
C VAL A 91 8.28 10.16 -18.36
N ARG A 92 8.09 8.86 -18.57
CA ARG A 92 6.77 8.27 -18.84
C ARG A 92 6.29 7.37 -17.70
N THR A 93 5.78 7.96 -16.64
CA THR A 93 5.04 7.26 -15.57
C THR A 93 3.57 6.99 -15.93
N PHE A 94 2.85 6.27 -15.08
CA PHE A 94 1.39 6.16 -15.18
C PHE A 94 0.72 7.54 -15.17
N ALA A 95 1.14 8.42 -14.26
CA ALA A 95 0.57 9.75 -14.10
C ALA A 95 0.84 10.68 -15.30
N THR A 96 2.02 10.62 -15.92
CA THR A 96 2.27 11.42 -17.13
C THR A 96 1.46 10.96 -18.34
N LYS A 97 1.20 9.64 -18.47
CA LYS A 97 0.43 9.05 -19.57
C LYS A 97 -1.07 9.25 -19.41
N PHE A 98 -1.62 9.00 -18.22
CA PHE A 98 -3.07 9.02 -17.96
C PHE A 98 -3.54 10.28 -17.26
N GLY A 99 -2.63 11.06 -16.67
CA GLY A 99 -2.92 12.29 -15.93
C GLY A 99 -2.92 12.09 -14.42
N ALA A 100 -2.71 13.19 -13.68
CA ALA A 100 -2.74 13.20 -12.22
C ALA A 100 -4.11 12.78 -11.67
N VAL A 101 -5.21 13.29 -12.25
CA VAL A 101 -6.57 13.02 -11.75
C VAL A 101 -6.94 11.53 -11.82
N PRO A 102 -6.79 10.82 -12.96
CA PRO A 102 -7.02 9.37 -12.97
C PRO A 102 -6.11 8.60 -12.00
N THR A 103 -4.89 9.07 -11.77
CA THR A 103 -3.96 8.48 -10.80
C THR A 103 -4.43 8.67 -9.36
N MET A 104 -4.98 9.83 -9.01
CA MET A 104 -5.59 10.08 -7.70
C MET A 104 -6.88 9.27 -7.50
N ARG A 105 -7.69 9.08 -8.55
CA ARG A 105 -8.86 8.19 -8.48
C ARG A 105 -8.44 6.74 -8.28
N LEU A 106 -7.36 6.31 -8.94
CA LEU A 106 -6.80 4.98 -8.75
C LEU A 106 -6.27 4.79 -7.31
N SER A 107 -5.60 5.80 -6.76
CA SER A 107 -5.18 5.84 -5.35
C SER A 107 -6.37 5.59 -4.41
N TRP A 108 -7.46 6.34 -4.59
CA TRP A 108 -8.65 6.20 -3.78
C TRP A 108 -9.35 4.84 -3.95
N LEU A 109 -9.40 4.33 -5.19
CA LEU A 109 -9.91 2.99 -5.47
C LEU A 109 -9.12 1.92 -4.70
N PHE A 110 -7.78 2.03 -4.66
CA PHE A 110 -6.96 1.11 -3.89
C PHE A 110 -7.27 1.19 -2.39
N THR A 111 -7.49 2.38 -1.82
CA THR A 111 -7.92 2.55 -0.42
C THR A 111 -9.25 1.81 -0.17
N ILE A 112 -10.25 2.00 -1.04
CA ILE A 112 -11.55 1.34 -0.92
C ILE A 112 -11.41 -0.18 -0.97
N VAL A 113 -10.64 -0.69 -1.95
CA VAL A 113 -10.46 -2.14 -2.14
C VAL A 113 -9.70 -2.76 -0.97
N GLY A 114 -8.65 -2.09 -0.47
CA GLY A 114 -7.90 -2.52 0.71
C GLY A 114 -8.77 -2.59 1.96
N ALA A 115 -9.49 -1.50 2.26
CA ALA A 115 -10.43 -1.43 3.37
C ALA A 115 -11.53 -2.50 3.27
N SER A 116 -12.15 -2.64 2.09
CA SER A 116 -13.20 -3.64 1.85
C SER A 116 -12.69 -5.07 2.04
N THR A 117 -11.43 -5.34 1.64
CA THR A 117 -10.80 -6.65 1.83
C THR A 117 -10.63 -6.98 3.31
N LEU A 118 -10.18 -6.01 4.13
CA LEU A 118 -10.04 -6.21 5.58
C LEU A 118 -11.40 -6.36 6.27
N ILE A 119 -12.41 -5.56 5.88
CA ILE A 119 -13.79 -5.74 6.36
C ILE A 119 -14.27 -7.16 6.06
N TYR A 120 -14.10 -7.63 4.83
CA TYR A 120 -14.47 -8.98 4.43
C TYR A 120 -13.74 -10.04 5.26
N CYS A 121 -12.42 -9.89 5.47
CA CYS A 121 -11.65 -10.80 6.33
C CYS A 121 -12.24 -10.86 7.74
N GLY A 122 -12.56 -9.70 8.32
CA GLY A 122 -13.13 -9.60 9.66
C GLY A 122 -14.47 -10.32 9.82
N ILE A 123 -15.37 -10.15 8.84
CA ILE A 123 -16.69 -10.80 8.83
C ILE A 123 -16.55 -12.31 8.66
N GLN A 124 -15.57 -12.76 7.88
CA GLN A 124 -15.33 -14.18 7.59
C GLN A 124 -14.32 -14.84 8.54
N GLU A 125 -13.88 -14.13 9.58
CA GLU A 125 -12.86 -14.57 10.53
C GLU A 125 -11.54 -15.06 9.89
N ILE A 126 -11.12 -14.40 8.80
CA ILE A 126 -9.91 -14.76 8.06
C ILE A 126 -8.68 -14.15 8.74
N PHE A 127 -7.78 -15.00 9.23
CA PHE A 127 -6.52 -14.58 9.83
C PHE A 127 -5.70 -13.62 8.92
N PRO A 128 -5.02 -12.60 9.47
CA PRO A 128 -4.94 -12.23 10.88
C PRO A 128 -6.10 -11.35 11.33
N TRP A 129 -7.03 -10.99 10.45
CA TRP A 129 -8.07 -10.00 10.69
C TRP A 129 -9.40 -10.67 11.01
N ASN A 130 -9.59 -11.03 12.29
CA ASN A 130 -10.80 -11.70 12.77
C ASN A 130 -11.92 -10.72 13.19
N TYR A 131 -13.07 -11.26 13.59
CA TYR A 131 -14.23 -10.45 14.00
C TYR A 131 -13.92 -9.54 15.20
N LYS A 132 -13.15 -10.02 16.18
CA LYS A 132 -12.72 -9.20 17.33
C LYS A 132 -11.96 -7.96 16.87
N LEU A 133 -10.96 -8.13 16.01
CA LEU A 133 -10.21 -7.01 15.44
C LEU A 133 -11.13 -6.09 14.64
N LEU A 134 -12.03 -6.62 13.82
CA LEU A 134 -12.99 -5.82 13.07
C LEU A 134 -13.85 -4.92 13.97
N VAL A 135 -14.37 -5.43 15.09
CA VAL A 135 -15.19 -4.62 16.01
C VAL A 135 -14.37 -3.47 16.59
N TRP A 136 -13.13 -3.74 17.00
CA TRP A 136 -12.31 -2.76 17.72
C TRP A 136 -11.55 -1.79 16.84
N THR A 137 -11.20 -2.15 15.61
CA THR A 137 -10.39 -1.32 14.70
C THR A 137 -11.04 -1.11 13.33
N GLY A 138 -12.05 -1.90 12.96
CA GLY A 138 -12.68 -1.85 11.64
C GLY A 138 -13.40 -0.55 11.31
N TRP A 139 -13.77 0.24 12.32
CA TRP A 139 -14.33 1.59 12.13
C TRP A 139 -13.31 2.58 11.54
N ILE A 140 -12.00 2.29 11.63
CA ILE A 140 -10.94 3.10 11.01
C ILE A 140 -10.96 2.95 9.49
N LEU A 141 -11.30 1.76 8.97
CA LEU A 141 -11.28 1.44 7.54
C LEU A 141 -12.17 2.38 6.69
N PRO A 142 -13.45 2.66 7.04
CA PRO A 142 -14.25 3.66 6.33
C PRO A 142 -13.76 5.09 6.57
N ILE A 143 -13.16 5.39 7.73
CA ILE A 143 -12.59 6.71 8.02
C ILE A 143 -11.39 6.99 7.11
N GLU A 144 -10.53 6.02 6.84
CA GLU A 144 -9.40 6.15 5.92
C GLU A 144 -9.86 6.52 4.51
N ILE A 145 -10.95 5.92 4.01
CA ILE A 145 -11.54 6.26 2.70
C ILE A 145 -11.99 7.73 2.68
N ILE A 146 -12.60 8.21 3.77
CA ILE A 146 -13.09 9.59 3.91
C ILE A 146 -11.91 10.57 4.02
N ILE A 147 -10.93 10.25 4.86
CA ILE A 147 -9.72 11.07 5.05
C ILE A 147 -8.95 11.17 3.74
N HIS A 148 -8.78 10.05 3.04
CA HIS A 148 -8.15 10.04 1.73
C HIS A 148 -8.90 10.98 0.77
N TYR A 149 -10.22 10.86 0.66
CA TYR A 149 -11.03 11.73 -0.19
C TYR A 149 -10.88 13.24 0.14
N ILE A 150 -10.81 13.59 1.42
CA ILE A 150 -10.73 14.99 1.89
C ILE A 150 -9.32 15.57 1.70
N TYR A 151 -8.29 14.84 2.11
CA TYR A 151 -6.91 15.37 2.18
C TYR A 151 -6.05 15.02 0.97
N LEU A 152 -6.46 14.03 0.16
CA LEU A 152 -5.85 13.65 -1.10
C LEU A 152 -6.90 13.79 -2.23
N PRO A 153 -7.11 15.00 -2.77
CA PRO A 153 -8.24 15.30 -3.63
C PRO A 153 -8.22 14.45 -4.90
N ILE A 154 -9.31 13.72 -5.15
CA ILE A 154 -9.40 12.75 -6.24
C ILE A 154 -9.70 13.38 -7.61
N ASN A 155 -10.12 14.64 -7.64
CA ASN A 155 -10.62 15.34 -8.83
C ASN A 155 -9.72 16.51 -9.26
N SER A 156 -8.55 16.66 -8.65
CA SER A 156 -7.54 17.66 -9.02
C SER A 156 -6.14 17.07 -8.94
N GLN A 157 -5.18 17.75 -9.58
CA GLN A 157 -3.77 17.43 -9.38
C GLN A 157 -3.35 17.93 -8.00
N PRO A 158 -2.76 17.05 -7.15
CA PRO A 158 -2.35 17.46 -5.82
C PRO A 158 -1.07 18.30 -5.87
N SER A 159 -0.88 19.15 -4.87
CA SER A 159 0.41 19.81 -4.60
C SER A 159 1.28 18.96 -3.67
N TYR A 160 2.58 19.25 -3.58
CA TYR A 160 3.47 18.57 -2.62
C TYR A 160 3.00 18.74 -1.18
N ASP A 161 2.52 19.92 -0.80
CA ASP A 161 1.96 20.18 0.53
C ASP A 161 0.71 19.33 0.80
N THR A 162 -0.15 19.19 -0.22
CA THR A 162 -1.34 18.32 -0.15
C THR A 162 -0.96 16.86 0.05
N VAL A 163 -0.03 16.34 -0.76
CA VAL A 163 0.43 14.94 -0.63
C VAL A 163 1.09 14.73 0.72
N ALA A 164 2.00 15.59 1.15
CA ALA A 164 2.69 15.46 2.43
C ALA A 164 1.70 15.45 3.61
N LYS A 165 0.79 16.43 3.68
CA LYS A 165 -0.22 16.51 4.74
C LYS A 165 -1.15 15.31 4.72
N GLY A 166 -1.69 14.96 3.54
CA GLY A 166 -2.60 13.83 3.40
C GLY A 166 -1.96 12.50 3.79
N SER A 167 -0.72 12.26 3.35
CA SER A 167 0.04 11.05 3.70
C SER A 167 0.37 10.98 5.19
N ILE A 168 0.74 12.10 5.84
CA ILE A 168 0.99 12.12 7.29
C ILE A 168 -0.29 11.82 8.07
N ILE A 169 -1.42 12.41 7.69
CA ILE A 169 -2.70 12.18 8.35
C ILE A 169 -3.12 10.71 8.21
N LEU A 170 -3.07 10.16 7.00
CA LEU A 170 -3.39 8.75 6.75
C LEU A 170 -2.46 7.82 7.53
N ALA A 171 -1.14 8.02 7.46
CA ALA A 171 -0.16 7.21 8.18
C ALA A 171 -0.37 7.30 9.70
N THR A 172 -0.80 8.44 10.23
CA THR A 172 -1.12 8.58 11.67
C THR A 172 -2.34 7.76 12.05
N VAL A 173 -3.38 7.74 11.22
CA VAL A 173 -4.59 6.93 11.44
C VAL A 173 -4.27 5.44 11.36
N GLU A 174 -3.49 5.03 10.35
CA GLU A 174 -3.01 3.66 10.19
C GLU A 174 -2.12 3.22 11.37
N ALA A 175 -1.28 4.12 11.89
CA ALA A 175 -0.46 3.85 13.07
C ALA A 175 -1.31 3.63 14.33
N VAL A 176 -2.40 4.38 14.50
CA VAL A 176 -3.37 4.17 15.58
C VAL A 176 -4.04 2.80 15.42
N ALA A 177 -4.49 2.45 14.21
CA ALA A 177 -5.06 1.13 13.93
C ALA A 177 -4.08 -0.01 14.25
N THR A 178 -2.82 0.18 13.85
CA THR A 178 -1.73 -0.77 14.11
C THR A 178 -1.46 -0.93 15.60
N LEU A 179 -1.49 0.16 16.38
CA LEU A 179 -1.34 0.10 17.83
C LEU A 179 -2.48 -0.70 18.48
N PHE A 180 -3.73 -0.44 18.10
CA PHE A 180 -4.86 -1.23 18.59
C PHE A 180 -4.75 -2.70 18.18
N PHE A 181 -4.38 -2.97 16.93
CA PHE A 181 -4.11 -4.33 16.45
C PHE A 181 -3.07 -5.02 17.34
N PHE A 182 -1.94 -4.38 17.65
CA PHE A 182 -0.93 -4.96 18.53
C PHE A 182 -1.44 -5.22 19.95
N ILE A 183 -2.18 -4.27 20.54
CA ILE A 183 -2.75 -4.42 21.88
C ILE A 183 -3.68 -5.63 21.94
N ILE A 184 -4.56 -5.79 20.95
CA ILE A 184 -5.53 -6.87 20.89
C ILE A 184 -4.86 -8.20 20.54
N PHE A 185 -3.97 -8.20 19.55
CA PHE A 185 -3.29 -9.41 19.07
C PHE A 185 -2.38 -10.01 20.14
N LEU A 186 -1.76 -9.19 20.98
CA LEU A 186 -0.91 -9.62 22.08
C LEU A 186 -1.69 -9.81 23.40
N ASP A 187 -3.02 -9.66 23.39
CA ASP A 187 -3.89 -9.71 24.56
C ASP A 187 -3.36 -8.85 25.74
N LEU A 188 -2.78 -7.68 25.45
CA LEU A 188 -2.17 -6.80 26.47
C LEU A 188 -3.21 -6.13 27.38
N ILE A 189 -4.46 -6.05 26.90
CA ILE A 189 -5.60 -5.57 27.67
C ILE A 189 -6.71 -6.62 27.54
N PRO A 190 -7.33 -7.07 28.64
CA PRO A 190 -8.51 -7.90 28.58
C PRO A 190 -9.64 -7.08 27.96
N ILE A 191 -9.91 -7.38 26.71
CA ILE A 191 -10.99 -6.80 25.94
C ILE A 191 -11.90 -7.99 25.63
N ASP A 192 -12.95 -8.14 26.44
CA ASP A 192 -13.97 -9.19 26.33
C ASP A 192 -14.80 -9.05 25.03
#